data_AF-A0A2V4CN53-F1
#
_entry.id   AF-A0A2V4CN53-F1
#
_cell.length_a   1.000
_cell.length_b   1.000
_cell.length_c   1.000
_cell.angle_alpha   90.00
_cell.angle_beta   90.00
_cell.angle_gamma   90.00
#
_symmetry.space_group_name_H-M   'P 1'
#
loop_
_entity.id
_entity.type
_entity.pdbx_description
1 polymer ?
#
loop_
_entity_poly.entity_id
_entity_poly.type
_entity_poly.pdbx_seq_one_letter_code
_entity_poly.pdbx_strand_id
1 'polypeptide(L)'
;MRKNVYLFTFLTMSLLIGCDNNDDNTNDNQSKNKITITTDQNSLNKRLDYTNAGVISIENNNATGKLASTSSSTTLPLVQIAEVNPPVDKNGRTLQASHVAVNGNYAYVSYTMRGDDYSGAIDVIDVSDPYKPKLVNSALIANTDITSLTYSNGNLIIGAAKDVDTDPLLISPSIVINMELSSGLLTDKYKINYLESRVTTDVAANATSYFAVTGNNGNLYKFNSSTKAVAGKTAVEDLRSVALTSDKVITLSGTKGVNVYNQSTLSLQKNFSISTDVSGAKRTMEIDGTKLLVSEGYNGLGVYDINTGSKLQSINIPTTGEDNVTNAVSVNEGYAFVANGALGLNVYQTGSQLNLLGTLDISGSSNYVKSSGNYIYVASGKGGLKIIKMEKPNNTFASCSQYGTYNQGKDLILNSNEIKSYAGSTAINSAIVNSGGVLTHCGSISIQNGLILNSGGTFNMRGSLAQGKYQQSNPTELIINSNAILQIEGSVVIWGDLRLNSGAKINFIENSSITIYGKVTKNSGVTITGSYTDTENKLK
;
A
#
# COMPACT_ATOMS: atom_id res chain seq x y z
N MET A 1 -8.91 46.36 71.97
CA MET A 1 -8.34 47.43 71.13
C MET A 1 -8.97 47.34 69.74
N ARG A 2 -9.62 48.42 69.29
CA ARG A 2 -10.10 48.81 67.94
C ARG A 2 -10.32 47.66 66.92
N LYS A 3 -11.57 47.24 66.66
CA LYS A 3 -12.53 47.81 65.68
C LYS A 3 -11.89 48.11 64.32
N ASN A 4 -12.30 47.37 63.28
CA ASN A 4 -13.00 47.95 62.12
C ASN A 4 -13.79 46.87 61.37
N VAL A 5 -15.11 47.05 61.43
CA VAL A 5 -16.18 46.52 60.57
C VAL A 5 -16.37 47.53 59.45
N TYR A 6 -16.63 47.10 58.21
CA TYR A 6 -17.63 47.62 57.26
C TYR A 6 -17.55 46.74 55.98
N LEU A 7 -18.57 46.51 55.16
CA LEU A 7 -20.04 46.40 55.23
C LEU A 7 -20.48 46.10 53.79
N PHE A 8 -21.31 45.07 53.62
CA PHE A 8 -22.28 44.77 52.56
C PHE A 8 -22.29 45.57 51.24
N THR A 9 -22.47 44.81 50.14
CA THR A 9 -23.71 44.94 49.35
C THR A 9 -24.13 43.62 48.69
N PHE A 10 -25.37 43.26 48.98
CA PHE A 10 -26.18 42.20 48.40
C PHE A 10 -26.91 42.81 47.18
N LEU A 11 -27.01 42.10 46.05
CA LEU A 11 -28.14 42.28 45.14
C LEU A 11 -28.57 40.92 44.56
N THR A 12 -29.73 40.49 45.03
CA THR A 12 -30.55 39.36 44.59
C THR A 12 -31.54 39.79 43.51
N MET A 13 -31.67 38.99 42.45
CA MET A 13 -32.88 38.70 41.64
C MET A 13 -32.37 37.97 40.37
N SER A 14 -32.94 36.91 39.80
CA SER A 14 -34.10 36.06 40.07
C SER A 14 -34.03 34.91 39.05
N LEU A 15 -34.52 33.74 39.45
CA LEU A 15 -34.70 32.55 38.63
C LEU A 15 -35.54 32.79 37.37
N LEU A 16 -35.17 32.17 36.25
CA LEU A 16 -36.11 31.48 35.37
C LEU A 16 -35.49 30.17 34.89
N ILE A 17 -36.24 29.10 35.11
CA ILE A 17 -36.04 27.74 34.60
C ILE A 17 -36.36 27.74 33.10
N GLY A 18 -35.51 27.10 32.31
CA GLY A 18 -35.83 26.61 30.98
C GLY A 18 -35.26 25.21 30.83
N CYS A 19 -36.12 24.19 30.91
CA CYS A 19 -35.82 22.83 30.46
C CYS A 19 -35.99 22.73 28.93
N ASP A 20 -35.41 21.66 28.38
CA ASP A 20 -35.48 21.12 27.00
C ASP A 20 -34.70 21.85 25.90
N ASN A 21 -33.95 21.16 25.01
CA ASN A 21 -34.04 19.77 24.57
C ASN A 21 -32.66 19.08 24.53
N ASN A 22 -32.65 17.79 24.90
CA ASN A 22 -31.68 16.81 24.42
C ASN A 22 -31.82 16.65 22.91
N ASP A 23 -30.80 17.05 22.17
CA ASP A 23 -30.49 16.50 20.84
C ASP A 23 -28.99 16.21 20.82
N ASP A 24 -28.64 14.99 21.23
CA ASP A 24 -27.34 14.38 20.97
C ASP A 24 -27.20 14.15 19.46
N ASN A 25 -26.72 15.17 18.75
CA ASN A 25 -26.09 14.98 17.44
C ASN A 25 -24.57 14.89 17.65
N THR A 26 -24.07 13.66 17.75
CA THR A 26 -22.64 13.34 17.67
C THR A 26 -22.12 13.65 16.25
N ASN A 27 -21.82 14.92 15.99
CA ASN A 27 -21.02 15.37 14.84
C ASN A 27 -19.83 16.18 15.36
N ASP A 28 -18.95 15.49 16.09
CA ASP A 28 -17.72 16.08 16.62
C ASP A 28 -16.65 16.17 15.52
N ASN A 29 -16.88 17.05 14.55
CA ASN A 29 -15.79 17.64 13.77
C ASN A 29 -14.99 18.54 14.71
N GLN A 30 -14.05 17.96 15.46
CA GLN A 30 -13.17 18.74 16.33
C GLN A 30 -12.14 19.48 15.47
N SER A 31 -12.45 20.72 15.10
CA SER A 31 -11.49 21.65 14.54
C SER A 31 -10.76 22.36 15.67
N LYS A 32 -9.56 21.89 15.99
CA LYS A 32 -8.56 22.66 16.75
C LYS A 32 -7.29 22.69 15.90
N ASN A 33 -6.76 23.90 15.66
CA ASN A 33 -5.48 24.12 14.98
C ASN A 33 -5.39 23.70 13.50
N LYS A 34 -6.39 24.02 12.66
CA LYS A 34 -6.33 23.88 11.18
C LYS A 34 -6.21 22.44 10.62
N ILE A 35 -6.24 21.42 11.48
CA ILE A 35 -6.40 20.00 11.10
C ILE A 35 -7.85 19.61 11.38
N THR A 36 -8.54 19.09 10.36
CA THR A 36 -9.91 18.56 10.47
C THR A 36 -9.85 17.05 10.36
N ILE A 37 -10.16 16.33 11.44
CA ILE A 37 -10.18 14.87 11.45
C ILE A 37 -11.60 14.37 11.29
N THR A 38 -11.83 13.53 10.28
CA THR A 38 -13.10 12.88 10.00
C THR A 38 -13.01 11.41 10.40
N THR A 39 -13.97 10.97 11.22
CA THR A 39 -14.19 9.56 11.59
C THR A 39 -15.55 9.03 11.11
N ASP A 40 -16.38 9.88 10.48
CA ASP A 40 -17.67 9.50 9.90
C ASP A 40 -17.47 8.44 8.80
N GLN A 41 -17.84 7.20 9.13
CA GLN A 41 -17.68 6.06 8.23
C GLN A 41 -18.55 6.20 6.98
N ASN A 42 -19.67 6.92 7.01
CA ASN A 42 -20.50 7.11 5.82
C ASN A 42 -19.79 7.95 4.76
N SER A 43 -19.10 9.01 5.17
CA SER A 43 -18.26 9.82 4.30
C SER A 43 -17.03 9.04 3.82
N LEU A 44 -16.31 8.37 4.74
CA LEU A 44 -15.08 7.66 4.42
C LEU A 44 -15.33 6.46 3.48
N ASN A 45 -16.41 5.70 3.68
CA ASN A 45 -16.74 4.55 2.84
C ASN A 45 -17.06 4.92 1.39
N LYS A 46 -17.50 6.15 1.12
CA LYS A 46 -17.72 6.63 -0.27
C LYS A 46 -16.41 6.79 -1.04
N ARG A 47 -15.27 6.85 -0.36
CA ARG A 47 -13.95 6.96 -0.98
C ARG A 47 -13.33 5.59 -1.28
N LEU A 48 -13.86 4.50 -0.73
CA LEU A 48 -13.44 3.15 -1.09
C LEU A 48 -14.06 2.76 -2.44
N ASP A 49 -13.22 2.38 -3.39
CA ASP A 49 -13.62 1.97 -4.73
C ASP A 49 -13.12 0.56 -5.04
N TYR A 50 -14.01 -0.30 -5.53
CA TYR A 50 -13.75 -1.69 -5.86
C TYR A 50 -13.83 -1.96 -7.36
N THR A 51 -14.05 -0.94 -8.20
CA THR A 51 -14.27 -1.08 -9.65
C THR A 51 -13.15 -1.85 -10.35
N ASN A 52 -11.90 -1.64 -9.92
CA ASN A 52 -10.72 -2.33 -10.45
C ASN A 52 -10.23 -3.48 -9.54
N ALA A 53 -11.03 -3.88 -8.55
CA ALA A 53 -10.65 -4.97 -7.65
C ALA A 53 -10.72 -6.33 -8.35
N GLY A 54 -9.90 -7.27 -7.90
CA GLY A 54 -9.77 -8.60 -8.49
C GLY A 54 -8.34 -9.04 -8.66
N VAL A 55 -8.20 -10.23 -9.25
CA VAL A 55 -6.90 -10.79 -9.62
C VAL A 55 -6.25 -9.93 -10.70
N ILE A 56 -4.98 -9.59 -10.50
CA ILE A 56 -4.16 -8.83 -11.44
C ILE A 56 -2.95 -9.67 -11.83
N SER A 57 -2.50 -9.53 -13.08
CA SER A 57 -1.36 -10.28 -13.63
C SER A 57 -0.16 -9.40 -13.87
N ILE A 58 1.02 -9.99 -13.68
CA ILE A 58 2.29 -9.40 -14.05
C ILE A 58 2.54 -9.71 -15.52
N GLU A 59 2.53 -8.69 -16.37
CA GLU A 59 2.68 -8.83 -17.82
C GLU A 59 4.13 -8.59 -18.24
N ASN A 60 4.68 -9.47 -19.08
CA ASN A 60 6.02 -9.31 -19.64
C ASN A 60 5.94 -8.84 -21.10
N ASN A 61 5.81 -7.52 -21.27
CA ASN A 61 5.65 -6.88 -22.58
C ASN A 61 6.92 -6.89 -23.46
N ASN A 62 8.05 -7.43 -22.97
CA ASN A 62 9.32 -7.49 -23.71
C ASN A 62 9.46 -8.71 -24.62
N ALA A 63 8.51 -9.65 -24.62
CA ALA A 63 8.57 -10.82 -25.50
C ALA A 63 7.76 -10.60 -26.79
N THR A 64 8.43 -10.18 -27.86
CA THR A 64 7.86 -10.25 -29.22
C THR A 64 8.18 -11.62 -29.83
N GLY A 65 7.17 -12.30 -30.38
CA GLY A 65 7.32 -13.58 -31.07
C GLY A 65 6.81 -14.82 -30.31
N LYS A 66 6.80 -15.99 -30.98
CA LYS A 66 6.28 -17.28 -30.49
C LYS A 66 6.94 -17.85 -29.22
N LEU A 67 7.92 -17.14 -28.64
CA LEU A 67 8.60 -17.48 -27.39
C LEU A 67 8.02 -16.75 -26.16
N ALA A 68 7.04 -15.85 -26.35
CA ALA A 68 6.36 -15.14 -25.26
C ALA A 68 5.53 -16.06 -24.35
N SER A 69 5.20 -17.28 -24.79
CA SER A 69 4.38 -18.23 -24.03
C SER A 69 5.17 -19.14 -23.08
N THR A 70 6.50 -19.15 -23.13
CA THR A 70 7.33 -20.13 -22.41
C THR A 70 8.07 -19.60 -21.18
N SER A 71 7.91 -18.32 -20.84
CA SER A 71 8.73 -17.67 -19.80
C SER A 71 8.00 -16.63 -18.93
N SER A 72 6.66 -16.64 -18.87
CA SER A 72 5.95 -15.89 -17.84
C SER A 72 6.12 -16.62 -16.52
N SER A 73 6.87 -16.03 -15.59
CA SER A 73 6.92 -16.47 -14.21
C SER A 73 5.50 -16.43 -13.63
N THR A 74 4.90 -17.60 -13.42
CA THR A 74 3.61 -17.79 -12.73
C THR A 74 3.76 -17.61 -11.22
N THR A 75 4.90 -17.10 -10.74
CA THR A 75 5.22 -17.01 -9.31
C THR A 75 5.03 -15.57 -8.85
N LEU A 76 3.85 -15.28 -8.31
CA LEU A 76 3.50 -14.19 -7.38
C LEU A 76 2.03 -13.84 -7.66
N PRO A 77 1.08 -14.56 -7.04
CA PRO A 77 -0.33 -14.33 -7.25
C PRO A 77 -0.74 -13.05 -6.51
N LEU A 78 -1.41 -12.16 -7.23
CA LEU A 78 -1.71 -10.80 -6.77
C LEU A 78 -3.19 -10.49 -6.95
N VAL A 79 -3.73 -9.74 -5.99
CA VAL A 79 -5.12 -9.30 -5.98
C VAL A 79 -5.16 -7.82 -5.62
N GLN A 80 -5.69 -6.98 -6.50
CA GLN A 80 -6.06 -5.62 -6.10
C GLN A 80 -7.35 -5.71 -5.27
N ILE A 81 -7.31 -5.35 -3.99
CA ILE A 81 -8.44 -5.55 -3.09
C ILE A 81 -9.32 -4.31 -2.96
N ALA A 82 -8.75 -3.11 -3.14
CA ALA A 82 -9.47 -1.86 -3.18
C ALA A 82 -8.60 -0.72 -3.73
N GLU A 83 -9.27 0.37 -4.08
CA GLU A 83 -8.70 1.69 -4.26
C GLU A 83 -9.29 2.67 -3.24
N VAL A 84 -8.52 3.71 -2.88
CA VAL A 84 -9.01 4.81 -2.03
C VAL A 84 -8.90 6.11 -2.82
N ASN A 85 -10.05 6.63 -3.23
CA ASN A 85 -10.16 7.91 -3.92
C ASN A 85 -9.59 9.04 -3.04
N PRO A 86 -8.81 9.99 -3.60
CA PRO A 86 -8.19 11.04 -2.79
C PRO A 86 -9.23 11.93 -2.07
N PRO A 87 -8.84 12.57 -0.97
CA PRO A 87 -9.69 13.57 -0.34
C PRO A 87 -9.77 14.82 -1.21
N VAL A 88 -10.87 15.53 -1.05
CA VAL A 88 -11.12 16.84 -1.68
C VAL A 88 -11.06 17.89 -0.59
N ASP A 89 -10.33 18.97 -0.84
CA ASP A 89 -10.22 20.06 0.14
C ASP A 89 -11.47 20.95 0.19
N LYS A 90 -11.46 21.92 1.11
CA LYS A 90 -12.58 22.86 1.31
C LYS A 90 -12.94 23.70 0.06
N ASN A 91 -12.05 23.79 -0.91
CA ASN A 91 -12.24 24.55 -2.15
C ASN A 91 -12.67 23.65 -3.31
N GLY A 92 -12.95 22.37 -3.07
CA GLY A 92 -13.35 21.41 -4.11
C GLY A 92 -12.18 20.85 -4.92
N ARG A 93 -10.92 21.03 -4.48
CA ARG A 93 -9.74 20.55 -5.21
C ARG A 93 -9.34 19.16 -4.73
N THR A 94 -9.14 18.24 -5.66
CA THR A 94 -8.68 16.87 -5.38
C THR A 94 -7.18 16.85 -5.06
N LEU A 95 -6.82 16.29 -3.89
CA LEU A 95 -5.43 16.11 -3.49
C LEU A 95 -4.79 14.90 -4.21
N GLN A 96 -3.47 14.78 -4.13
CA GLN A 96 -2.70 13.71 -4.78
C GLN A 96 -2.02 12.82 -3.75
N ALA A 97 -2.27 11.51 -3.82
CA ALA A 97 -1.59 10.54 -2.97
C ALA A 97 -0.08 10.57 -3.26
N SER A 98 0.75 10.77 -2.23
CA SER A 98 2.18 11.09 -2.38
C SER A 98 3.13 10.10 -1.70
N HIS A 99 2.76 9.52 -0.55
CA HIS A 99 3.62 8.61 0.23
C HIS A 99 2.74 7.65 1.05
N VAL A 100 3.31 6.48 1.40
CA VAL A 100 2.68 5.51 2.31
C VAL A 100 3.67 5.03 3.37
N ALA A 101 3.26 5.03 4.65
CA ALA A 101 3.93 4.28 5.72
C ALA A 101 2.98 3.22 6.28
N VAL A 102 3.54 2.16 6.84
CA VAL A 102 2.77 1.01 7.35
C VAL A 102 3.22 0.66 8.75
N ASN A 103 2.27 0.39 9.64
CA ASN A 103 2.52 -0.17 10.96
C ASN A 103 1.43 -1.22 11.29
N GLY A 104 1.83 -2.49 11.39
CA GLY A 104 0.88 -3.58 11.57
C GLY A 104 -0.16 -3.61 10.45
N ASN A 105 -1.44 -3.52 10.82
CA ASN A 105 -2.58 -3.52 9.89
C ASN A 105 -2.93 -2.12 9.36
N TYR A 106 -2.24 -1.07 9.80
CA TYR A 106 -2.54 0.30 9.36
C TYR A 106 -1.57 0.78 8.29
N ALA A 107 -2.12 1.27 7.18
CA ALA A 107 -1.43 2.07 6.20
C ALA A 107 -1.81 3.55 6.36
N TYR A 108 -0.80 4.40 6.51
CA TYR A 108 -0.93 5.86 6.56
C TYR A 108 -0.58 6.41 5.18
N VAL A 109 -1.46 7.19 4.58
CA VAL A 109 -1.30 7.69 3.21
C VAL A 109 -1.29 9.20 3.23
N SER A 110 -0.21 9.82 2.76
CA SER A 110 -0.14 11.27 2.64
C SER A 110 -0.69 11.75 1.32
N TYR A 111 -1.25 12.96 1.35
CA TYR A 111 -1.74 13.67 0.18
C TYR A 111 -1.18 15.09 0.13
N THR A 112 -0.89 15.56 -1.07
CA THR A 112 -0.35 16.90 -1.36
C THR A 112 -1.19 17.60 -2.43
N MET A 113 -1.17 18.93 -2.46
CA MET A 113 -1.65 19.71 -3.59
C MET A 113 -0.56 19.78 -4.66
N ARG A 114 -0.96 19.86 -5.95
CA ARG A 114 -0.05 20.17 -7.05
C ARG A 114 -0.21 21.64 -7.41
N GLY A 115 0.91 22.33 -7.58
CA GLY A 115 0.96 23.74 -7.94
C GLY A 115 1.44 24.60 -6.77
N ASP A 116 1.09 25.88 -6.80
CA ASP A 116 1.57 26.87 -5.82
C ASP A 116 0.72 26.93 -4.55
N ASP A 117 -0.49 26.36 -4.60
CA ASP A 117 -1.41 26.28 -3.47
C ASP A 117 -1.02 25.16 -2.50
N TYR A 118 -1.19 25.40 -1.20
CA TYR A 118 -0.90 24.40 -0.16
C TYR A 118 -2.19 23.74 0.35
N SER A 119 -2.24 22.41 0.32
CA SER A 119 -3.34 21.64 0.92
C SER A 119 -2.96 20.17 1.01
N GLY A 120 -3.14 19.58 2.18
CA GLY A 120 -2.68 18.23 2.44
C GLY A 120 -3.70 17.41 3.20
N ALA A 121 -3.50 16.11 3.20
CA ALA A 121 -4.29 15.22 4.03
C ALA A 121 -3.49 13.97 4.41
N ILE A 122 -4.00 13.24 5.39
CA ILE A 122 -3.51 11.92 5.76
C ILE A 122 -4.71 11.00 5.95
N ASP A 123 -4.72 9.86 5.26
CA ASP A 123 -5.67 8.78 5.50
C ASP A 123 -5.02 7.67 6.33
N VAL A 124 -5.85 6.97 7.11
CA VAL A 124 -5.49 5.73 7.80
C VAL A 124 -6.40 4.61 7.33
N ILE A 125 -5.79 3.57 6.78
CA ILE A 125 -6.49 2.43 6.21
C ILE A 125 -6.14 1.19 7.02
N ASP A 126 -7.16 0.51 7.52
CA ASP A 126 -7.07 -0.78 8.18
C ASP A 126 -7.20 -1.91 7.16
N VAL A 127 -6.19 -2.78 7.09
CA VAL A 127 -6.17 -3.99 6.24
C VAL A 127 -6.27 -5.29 7.05
N SER A 128 -6.79 -5.22 8.29
CA SER A 128 -7.00 -6.39 9.14
C SER A 128 -7.91 -7.46 8.50
N ASP A 129 -8.91 -7.02 7.73
CA ASP A 129 -9.62 -7.89 6.79
C ASP A 129 -8.84 -7.94 5.46
N PRO A 130 -8.36 -9.12 5.04
CA PRO A 130 -7.46 -9.24 3.89
C PRO A 130 -8.08 -8.90 2.54
N TYR A 131 -9.42 -8.87 2.44
CA TYR A 131 -10.12 -8.58 1.19
C TYR A 131 -11.10 -7.41 1.31
N LYS A 132 -11.27 -6.84 2.51
CA LYS A 132 -12.19 -5.73 2.76
C LYS A 132 -11.55 -4.61 3.59
N PRO A 133 -10.57 -3.88 3.02
CA PRO A 133 -9.89 -2.81 3.73
C PRO A 133 -10.87 -1.68 4.10
N LYS A 134 -10.58 -0.97 5.19
CA LYS A 134 -11.42 0.11 5.72
C LYS A 134 -10.65 1.41 5.85
N LEU A 135 -11.20 2.50 5.34
CA LEU A 135 -10.71 3.84 5.63
C LEU A 135 -11.24 4.26 7.00
N VAL A 136 -10.42 4.14 8.05
CA VAL A 136 -10.89 4.25 9.44
C VAL A 136 -10.87 5.68 9.97
N ASN A 137 -9.93 6.51 9.52
CA ASN A 137 -9.92 7.93 9.82
C ASN A 137 -9.15 8.71 8.75
N SER A 138 -9.49 9.99 8.57
CA SER A 138 -8.82 10.90 7.62
C SER A 138 -8.61 12.26 8.26
N ALA A 139 -7.48 12.91 8.02
CA ALA A 139 -7.17 14.25 8.50
C ALA A 139 -6.89 15.18 7.31
N LEU A 140 -7.72 16.22 7.12
CA LEU A 140 -7.44 17.29 6.19
C LEU A 140 -6.60 18.38 6.90
N ILE A 141 -5.46 18.74 6.31
CA ILE A 141 -4.48 19.67 6.87
C ILE A 141 -4.40 20.87 5.92
N ALA A 142 -5.14 21.92 6.24
CA ALA A 142 -5.22 23.09 5.37
C ALA A 142 -3.88 23.85 5.30
N ASN A 143 -3.60 24.44 4.13
CA ASN A 143 -2.44 25.29 3.88
C ASN A 143 -1.09 24.59 4.15
N THR A 144 -1.07 23.25 4.07
CA THR A 144 0.12 22.44 4.33
C THR A 144 0.14 21.24 3.40
N ASP A 145 1.15 21.12 2.56
CA ASP A 145 1.38 19.96 1.70
C ASP A 145 2.12 18.85 2.46
N ILE A 146 1.62 17.61 2.37
CA ILE A 146 2.23 16.45 3.03
C ILE A 146 3.01 15.62 2.00
N THR A 147 4.33 15.55 2.20
CA THR A 147 5.26 15.00 1.20
C THR A 147 5.75 13.59 1.55
N SER A 148 5.86 13.31 2.85
CA SER A 148 6.39 12.08 3.40
C SER A 148 5.88 11.84 4.81
N LEU A 149 5.83 10.57 5.22
CA LEU A 149 5.48 10.20 6.58
C LEU A 149 6.14 8.88 6.97
N THR A 150 6.37 8.70 8.27
CA THR A 150 6.84 7.44 8.85
C THR A 150 6.28 7.24 10.24
N TYR A 151 5.99 5.99 10.60
CA TYR A 151 5.53 5.63 11.93
C TYR A 151 6.72 5.34 12.84
N SER A 152 6.70 5.84 14.08
CA SER A 152 7.64 5.43 15.13
C SER A 152 7.04 5.63 16.52
N ASN A 153 7.06 4.58 17.35
CA ASN A 153 6.71 4.60 18.77
C ASN A 153 5.39 5.32 19.07
N GLY A 154 4.30 4.94 18.39
CA GLY A 154 2.98 5.56 18.59
C GLY A 154 2.86 6.98 18.05
N ASN A 155 3.82 7.46 17.27
CA ASN A 155 3.77 8.75 16.61
C ASN A 155 3.86 8.59 15.09
N LEU A 156 3.21 9.49 14.37
CA LEU A 156 3.43 9.70 12.95
C LEU A 156 4.33 10.92 12.77
N ILE A 157 5.51 10.70 12.19
CA ILE A 157 6.45 11.74 11.79
C ILE A 157 6.09 12.14 10.37
N ILE A 158 5.85 13.42 10.12
CA ILE A 158 5.27 13.91 8.88
C ILE A 158 6.17 15.03 8.34
N GLY A 159 6.75 14.81 7.16
CA GLY A 159 7.44 15.84 6.41
C GLY A 159 6.44 16.65 5.59
N ALA A 160 6.57 17.97 5.63
CA ALA A 160 5.62 18.86 4.97
C ALA A 160 6.24 20.19 4.53
N ALA A 161 5.49 20.91 3.68
CA ALA A 161 5.69 22.32 3.37
C ALA A 161 4.40 23.09 3.72
N LYS A 162 4.52 24.21 4.42
CA LYS A 162 3.40 25.00 4.91
C LYS A 162 3.44 26.40 4.34
N ASP A 163 2.26 26.93 4.05
CA ASP A 163 2.10 28.30 3.59
C ASP A 163 2.55 29.32 4.66
N VAL A 164 3.59 30.08 4.33
CA VAL A 164 4.22 31.11 5.17
C VAL A 164 3.27 32.26 5.48
N ASP A 165 2.32 32.55 4.59
CA ASP A 165 1.35 33.64 4.80
C ASP A 165 0.32 33.28 5.87
N THR A 166 0.26 32.01 6.27
CA THR A 166 -0.71 31.51 7.25
C THR A 166 -0.11 31.24 8.63
N ASP A 167 1.20 31.40 8.80
CA ASP A 167 1.92 31.18 10.07
C ASP A 167 3.04 32.21 10.26
N PRO A 168 2.86 33.21 11.13
CA PRO A 168 3.84 34.30 11.31
C PRO A 168 5.17 33.83 11.91
N LEU A 169 5.25 32.62 12.45
CA LEU A 169 6.49 32.03 12.97
C LEU A 169 7.31 31.34 11.86
N LEU A 170 6.72 31.13 10.68
CA LEU A 170 7.31 30.36 9.59
C LEU A 170 8.13 31.27 8.67
N ILE A 171 9.46 31.16 8.75
CA ILE A 171 10.39 31.92 7.88
C ILE A 171 10.53 31.25 6.52
N SER A 172 10.46 29.92 6.48
CA SER A 172 10.49 29.14 5.24
C SER A 172 9.51 27.98 5.32
N PRO A 173 8.91 27.54 4.20
CA PRO A 173 7.78 26.59 4.25
C PRO A 173 8.07 25.22 4.90
N SER A 174 9.32 24.76 4.92
CA SER A 174 9.67 23.42 5.41
C SER A 174 9.37 23.23 6.89
N ILE A 175 8.60 22.18 7.21
CA ILE A 175 8.28 21.79 8.58
C ILE A 175 8.35 20.27 8.76
N VAL A 176 8.45 19.84 10.01
CA VAL A 176 8.15 18.47 10.42
C VAL A 176 7.07 18.51 11.50
N ILE A 177 6.00 17.75 11.30
CA ILE A 177 4.94 17.53 12.28
C ILE A 177 5.20 16.17 12.94
N ASN A 178 5.22 16.14 14.27
CA ASN A 178 5.22 14.91 15.04
C ASN A 178 3.86 14.79 15.72
N MET A 179 3.03 13.87 15.24
CA MET A 179 1.65 13.65 15.70
C MET A 179 1.57 12.40 16.56
N GLU A 180 1.06 12.54 17.78
CA GLU A 180 0.76 11.40 18.64
C GLU A 180 -0.47 10.66 18.09
N LEU A 181 -0.39 9.33 18.02
CA LEU A 181 -1.48 8.48 17.58
C LEU A 181 -2.20 7.88 18.78
N SER A 182 -3.53 7.73 18.68
CA SER A 182 -4.34 7.01 19.66
C SER A 182 -4.77 5.67 19.06
N SER A 183 -4.25 4.56 19.58
CA SER A 183 -4.51 3.22 19.03
C SER A 183 -4.22 3.08 17.53
N GLY A 184 -3.21 3.81 17.03
CA GLY A 184 -2.85 3.84 15.61
C GLY A 184 -3.62 4.86 14.76
N LEU A 185 -4.60 5.57 15.32
CA LEU A 185 -5.41 6.57 14.62
C LEU A 185 -4.87 7.99 14.81
N LEU A 186 -5.13 8.88 13.84
CA LEU A 186 -4.68 10.28 13.88
C LEU A 186 -5.37 11.05 15.01
N THR A 187 -4.67 12.03 15.57
CA THR A 187 -5.19 12.92 16.63
C THR A 187 -4.85 14.38 16.35
N ASP A 188 -5.37 15.29 17.16
CA ASP A 188 -5.03 16.70 17.17
C ASP A 188 -3.82 17.04 18.08
N LYS A 189 -3.17 16.03 18.67
CA LYS A 189 -2.00 16.19 19.53
C LYS A 189 -0.73 16.07 18.71
N TYR A 190 -0.11 17.21 18.42
CA TYR A 190 1.11 17.24 17.63
C TYR A 190 2.04 18.39 18.01
N LYS A 191 3.31 18.28 17.60
CA LYS A 191 4.32 19.33 17.66
C LYS A 191 4.89 19.61 16.28
N ILE A 192 5.07 20.88 15.96
CA ILE A 192 5.72 21.33 14.73
C ILE A 192 7.16 21.75 15.05
N ASN A 193 8.10 21.33 14.20
CA ASN A 193 9.43 21.91 14.11
C ASN A 193 9.56 22.67 12.79
N TYR A 194 9.95 23.94 12.86
CA TYR A 194 10.22 24.79 11.70
C TYR A 194 11.64 24.55 11.20
N LEU A 195 11.79 24.31 9.90
CA LEU A 195 13.07 23.95 9.28
C LEU A 195 13.45 24.93 8.17
N GLU A 196 14.75 25.00 7.91
CA GLU A 196 15.30 25.75 6.78
C GLU A 196 15.04 24.97 5.47
N SER A 197 14.35 25.62 4.53
CA SER A 197 14.15 25.28 3.10
C SER A 197 12.67 25.44 2.69
N ARG A 198 12.39 25.24 1.40
CA ARG A 198 11.05 25.26 0.81
C ARG A 198 10.23 24.01 1.09
N VAL A 199 10.87 22.88 1.43
CA VAL A 199 10.14 21.62 1.64
C VAL A 199 10.97 20.62 2.43
N THR A 200 10.32 19.90 3.34
CA THR A 200 10.84 18.64 3.87
C THR A 200 10.47 17.55 2.87
N THR A 201 11.45 16.93 2.22
CA THR A 201 11.16 15.98 1.13
C THR A 201 10.92 14.56 1.63
N ASP A 202 11.59 14.17 2.71
CA ASP A 202 11.48 12.82 3.27
C ASP A 202 11.80 12.79 4.77
N VAL A 203 11.25 11.79 5.45
CA VAL A 203 11.43 11.56 6.88
C VAL A 203 11.67 10.07 7.15
N ALA A 204 12.57 9.78 8.09
CA ALA A 204 12.80 8.43 8.58
C ALA A 204 12.97 8.45 10.09
N ALA A 205 12.69 7.34 10.76
CA ALA A 205 12.76 7.27 12.21
C ALA A 205 13.29 5.92 12.70
N ASN A 206 13.92 5.96 13.87
CA ASN A 206 14.22 4.80 14.68
C ASN A 206 13.61 5.00 16.07
N ALA A 207 13.94 4.11 17.02
CA ALA A 207 13.35 4.14 18.35
C ALA A 207 13.70 5.39 19.18
N THR A 208 14.84 6.05 18.90
CA THR A 208 15.36 7.15 19.75
C THR A 208 15.39 8.50 19.04
N SER A 209 15.44 8.49 17.72
CA SER A 209 15.54 9.69 16.89
C SER A 209 14.63 9.59 15.67
N TYR A 210 14.22 10.74 15.17
CA TYR A 210 13.71 10.87 13.80
C TYR A 210 14.57 11.85 13.02
N PHE A 211 14.55 11.70 11.72
CA PHE A 211 15.38 12.42 10.77
C PHE A 211 14.48 13.03 9.70
N ALA A 212 14.87 14.20 9.24
CA ALA A 212 14.20 14.88 8.15
C ALA A 212 15.24 15.43 7.19
N VAL A 213 14.94 15.34 5.90
CA VAL A 213 15.78 15.93 4.87
C VAL A 213 14.99 16.99 4.11
N THR A 214 15.65 18.11 3.82
CA THR A 214 15.01 19.25 3.15
C THR A 214 15.65 19.52 1.79
N GLY A 215 14.83 19.96 0.81
CA GLY A 215 15.28 20.14 -0.58
C GLY A 215 16.10 21.42 -0.81
N ASN A 216 16.56 21.66 -2.04
CA ASN A 216 17.28 22.87 -2.48
C ASN A 216 18.46 23.28 -1.55
N ASN A 217 18.37 24.37 -0.78
CA ASN A 217 19.37 24.74 0.23
C ASN A 217 19.14 23.93 1.52
N GLY A 218 19.30 22.61 1.37
CA GLY A 218 18.81 21.61 2.29
C GLY A 218 19.70 21.30 3.49
N ASN A 219 19.11 20.62 4.47
CA ASN A 219 19.82 20.07 5.60
C ASN A 219 19.31 18.66 5.90
N LEU A 220 20.21 17.80 6.38
CA LEU A 220 19.86 16.61 7.15
C LEU A 220 19.68 17.03 8.62
N TYR A 221 18.47 16.91 9.13
CA TYR A 221 18.14 17.14 10.54
C TYR A 221 18.03 15.83 11.31
N LYS A 222 18.47 15.85 12.56
CA LYS A 222 18.22 14.81 13.56
C LYS A 222 17.47 15.42 14.73
N PHE A 223 16.44 14.72 15.19
CA PHE A 223 15.62 15.11 16.34
C PHE A 223 15.59 13.99 17.37
N ASN A 224 15.44 14.37 18.64
CA ASN A 224 15.17 13.40 19.70
C ASN A 224 13.69 12.99 19.68
N SER A 225 13.39 11.68 19.66
CA SER A 225 12.00 11.18 19.58
C SER A 225 11.16 11.49 20.82
N SER A 226 11.76 11.72 21.98
CA SER A 226 11.05 12.05 23.22
C SER A 226 10.79 13.55 23.34
N THR A 227 11.86 14.37 23.32
CA THR A 227 11.77 15.83 23.52
C THR A 227 11.34 16.58 22.25
N LYS A 228 11.39 15.90 21.10
CA LYS A 228 11.06 16.45 19.78
C LYS A 228 11.90 17.67 19.41
N ALA A 229 13.07 17.82 20.02
CA ALA A 229 14.00 18.92 19.78
C ALA A 229 15.05 18.52 18.74
N VAL A 230 15.54 19.48 17.99
CA VAL A 230 16.69 19.29 17.08
C VAL A 230 17.90 18.90 17.93
N ALA A 231 18.46 17.73 17.65
CA ALA A 231 19.66 17.20 18.30
C ALA A 231 20.93 17.39 17.45
N GLY A 232 20.79 17.63 16.15
CA GLY A 232 21.89 17.94 15.25
C GLY A 232 21.40 18.27 13.83
N LYS A 233 22.23 18.96 13.05
CA LYS A 233 21.99 19.20 11.63
C LYS A 233 23.30 19.23 10.83
N THR A 234 23.21 18.85 9.56
CA THR A 234 24.31 18.92 8.59
C THR A 234 23.79 19.45 7.26
N ALA A 235 24.46 20.45 6.69
CA ALA A 235 24.05 21.06 5.44
C ALA A 235 24.37 20.14 4.24
N VAL A 236 23.36 19.85 3.44
CA VAL A 236 23.49 19.08 2.19
C VAL A 236 22.44 19.60 1.23
N GLU A 237 22.88 20.08 0.08
CA GLU A 237 21.97 20.62 -0.91
C GLU A 237 21.13 19.52 -1.57
N ASP A 238 19.91 19.91 -1.90
CA ASP A 238 18.95 19.20 -2.71
C ASP A 238 18.68 17.76 -2.28
N LEU A 239 18.43 17.57 -0.99
CA LEU A 239 18.08 16.25 -0.48
C LEU A 239 16.68 15.83 -0.95
N ARG A 240 16.57 14.55 -1.30
CA ARG A 240 15.36 13.92 -1.86
C ARG A 240 14.80 12.87 -0.93
N SER A 241 15.65 11.96 -0.44
CA SER A 241 15.23 10.83 0.38
C SER A 241 16.23 10.52 1.49
N VAL A 242 15.75 9.89 2.57
CA VAL A 242 16.55 9.43 3.70
C VAL A 242 16.22 7.99 4.06
N ALA A 243 17.24 7.16 4.23
CA ALA A 243 17.13 5.79 4.69
C ALA A 243 18.03 5.55 5.91
N LEU A 244 17.66 4.58 6.74
CA LEU A 244 18.37 4.26 7.97
C LEU A 244 18.88 2.82 7.95
N THR A 245 20.03 2.62 8.58
CA THR A 245 20.49 1.30 9.04
C THR A 245 20.63 1.36 10.56
N SER A 246 21.17 0.31 11.19
CA SER A 246 21.42 0.31 12.64
C SER A 246 22.28 1.49 13.12
N ASP A 247 23.27 1.89 12.32
CA ASP A 247 24.32 2.83 12.72
C ASP A 247 24.54 3.99 11.73
N LYS A 248 23.87 3.99 10.57
CA LYS A 248 24.04 5.01 9.53
C LYS A 248 22.73 5.67 9.11
N VAL A 249 22.86 6.94 8.73
CA VAL A 249 21.85 7.69 7.98
C VAL A 249 22.35 7.84 6.55
N ILE A 250 21.55 7.42 5.58
CA ILE A 250 21.88 7.52 4.16
C ILE A 250 20.94 8.53 3.53
N THR A 251 21.49 9.51 2.82
CA THR A 251 20.69 10.55 2.16
C THR A 251 20.97 10.58 0.67
N LEU A 252 19.90 10.74 -0.11
CA LEU A 252 19.97 11.02 -1.53
C LEU A 252 19.94 12.52 -1.77
N SER A 253 20.96 13.03 -2.45
CA SER A 253 21.03 14.41 -2.95
C SER A 253 20.94 14.42 -4.46
N GLY A 254 20.13 15.31 -5.04
CA GLY A 254 20.08 15.51 -6.49
C GLY A 254 21.40 16.01 -7.06
N THR A 255 22.19 16.76 -6.27
CA THR A 255 23.46 17.35 -6.72
C THR A 255 24.70 16.57 -6.27
N LYS A 256 24.66 15.90 -5.12
CA LYS A 256 25.80 15.18 -4.53
C LYS A 256 25.70 13.66 -4.58
N GLY A 257 24.58 13.12 -5.07
CA GLY A 257 24.31 11.69 -5.06
C GLY A 257 24.08 11.14 -3.66
N VAL A 258 24.60 9.95 -3.37
CA VAL A 258 24.36 9.26 -2.10
C VAL A 258 25.42 9.67 -1.07
N ASN A 259 24.96 10.03 0.13
CA ASN A 259 25.81 10.39 1.26
C ASN A 259 25.51 9.47 2.43
N VAL A 260 26.54 8.99 3.10
CA VAL A 260 26.45 8.05 4.24
C VAL A 260 27.06 8.72 5.46
N TYR A 261 26.23 8.92 6.48
CA TYR A 261 26.59 9.57 7.73
C TYR A 261 26.54 8.60 8.91
N ASN A 262 27.38 8.84 9.92
CA ASN A 262 27.20 8.22 11.22
C ASN A 262 25.88 8.70 11.86
N GLN A 263 25.01 7.78 12.26
CA GLN A 263 23.68 8.13 12.76
C GLN A 263 23.70 8.93 14.08
N SER A 264 24.71 8.71 14.92
CA SER A 264 24.83 9.38 16.22
C SER A 264 25.29 10.83 16.07
N THR A 265 26.33 11.05 15.27
CA THR A 265 27.06 12.32 15.18
C THR A 265 26.75 13.14 13.93
N LEU A 266 26.07 12.56 12.94
CA LEU A 266 25.90 13.12 11.59
C LEU A 266 27.23 13.44 10.88
N SER A 267 28.34 12.79 11.27
CA SER A 267 29.60 12.93 10.54
C SER A 267 29.53 12.18 9.21
N LEU A 268 29.92 12.84 8.12
CA LEU A 268 29.99 12.23 6.80
C LEU A 268 31.09 11.16 6.82
N GLN A 269 30.71 9.91 6.53
CA GLN A 269 31.65 8.79 6.43
C GLN A 269 32.10 8.57 4.99
N LYS A 270 31.19 8.78 4.04
CA LYS A 270 31.39 8.50 2.60
C LYS A 270 30.31 9.15 1.77
N ASN A 271 30.64 9.44 0.51
CA ASN A 271 29.67 9.76 -0.53
C ASN A 271 30.07 9.05 -1.83
N PHE A 272 29.11 8.89 -2.74
CA PHE A 272 29.36 8.46 -4.10
C PHE A 272 28.33 9.07 -5.05
N SER A 273 28.79 9.41 -6.25
CA SER A 273 27.96 10.00 -7.29
C SER A 273 27.05 8.95 -7.92
N ILE A 274 25.89 9.41 -8.35
CA ILE A 274 24.90 8.66 -9.14
C ILE A 274 24.50 9.51 -10.35
N SER A 275 23.52 9.08 -11.15
CA SER A 275 23.02 9.90 -12.25
C SER A 275 22.53 11.28 -11.77
N THR A 276 22.83 12.31 -12.55
CA THR A 276 22.40 13.69 -12.28
C THR A 276 20.89 13.80 -12.17
N ASP A 277 20.44 14.83 -11.43
CA ASP A 277 19.04 15.00 -11.10
C ASP A 277 18.10 15.21 -12.29
N VAL A 278 16.84 14.88 -12.04
CA VAL A 278 15.70 15.11 -12.93
C VAL A 278 14.66 15.91 -12.16
N SER A 279 14.32 17.09 -12.69
CA SER A 279 13.29 17.94 -12.11
C SER A 279 11.95 17.19 -12.05
N GLY A 280 11.28 17.24 -10.89
CA GLY A 280 9.95 16.67 -10.69
C GLY A 280 9.92 15.19 -10.26
N ALA A 281 11.02 14.44 -10.34
CA ALA A 281 11.07 13.07 -9.86
C ALA A 281 11.22 12.99 -8.34
N LYS A 282 10.45 12.12 -7.67
CA LYS A 282 10.50 11.99 -6.19
C LYS A 282 11.83 11.42 -5.69
N ARG A 283 12.36 10.40 -6.38
CA ARG A 283 13.64 9.72 -6.13
C ARG A 283 13.79 9.21 -4.67
N THR A 284 13.25 8.04 -4.38
CA THR A 284 13.41 7.33 -3.11
C THR A 284 14.59 6.36 -3.14
N MET A 285 14.95 5.85 -1.96
CA MET A 285 15.90 4.74 -1.81
C MET A 285 15.31 3.62 -0.96
N GLU A 286 15.79 2.40 -1.17
CA GLU A 286 15.48 1.24 -0.33
C GLU A 286 16.75 0.38 -0.15
N ILE A 287 16.90 -0.25 1.00
CA ILE A 287 18.08 -1.06 1.35
C ILE A 287 17.70 -2.53 1.36
N ASP A 288 18.44 -3.34 0.60
CA ASP A 288 18.33 -4.81 0.57
C ASP A 288 19.70 -5.43 0.89
N GLY A 289 19.93 -5.74 2.17
CA GLY A 289 21.23 -6.18 2.66
C GLY A 289 22.32 -5.11 2.45
N THR A 290 23.32 -5.40 1.61
CA THR A 290 24.35 -4.40 1.24
C THR A 290 23.97 -3.58 0.01
N LYS A 291 22.85 -3.88 -0.64
CA LYS A 291 22.40 -3.16 -1.83
C LYS A 291 21.59 -1.94 -1.45
N LEU A 292 21.89 -0.82 -2.08
CA LEU A 292 21.08 0.38 -2.09
C LEU A 292 20.42 0.51 -3.46
N LEU A 293 19.11 0.38 -3.50
CA LEU A 293 18.29 0.62 -4.69
C LEU A 293 17.90 2.10 -4.69
N VAL A 294 18.19 2.79 -5.78
CA VAL A 294 17.99 4.24 -5.92
C VAL A 294 17.15 4.49 -7.16
N SER A 295 16.01 5.17 -7.02
CA SER A 295 15.26 5.62 -8.18
C SER A 295 15.90 6.87 -8.80
N GLU A 296 16.25 6.76 -10.08
CA GLU A 296 17.08 7.69 -10.84
C GLU A 296 16.28 8.47 -11.91
N GLY A 297 14.96 8.58 -11.73
CA GLY A 297 14.07 9.34 -12.62
C GLY A 297 14.08 8.77 -14.04
N TYR A 298 14.50 9.58 -15.02
CA TYR A 298 14.64 9.15 -16.42
C TYR A 298 15.66 8.04 -16.64
N ASN A 299 16.62 7.86 -15.73
CA ASN A 299 17.63 6.80 -15.86
C ASN A 299 17.18 5.45 -15.28
N GLY A 300 15.95 5.36 -14.77
CA GLY A 300 15.41 4.13 -14.23
C GLY A 300 15.82 3.86 -12.79
N LEU A 301 16.23 2.62 -12.49
CA LEU A 301 16.68 2.18 -11.16
C LEU A 301 18.18 1.86 -11.17
N GLY A 302 18.93 2.52 -10.28
CA GLY A 302 20.31 2.18 -10.00
C GLY A 302 20.42 1.26 -8.78
N VAL A 303 21.25 0.22 -8.85
CA VAL A 303 21.56 -0.66 -7.71
C VAL A 303 23.03 -0.49 -7.36
N TYR A 304 23.33 -0.14 -6.12
CA TYR A 304 24.68 0.17 -5.65
C TYR A 304 25.04 -0.70 -4.44
N ASP A 305 26.32 -1.00 -4.26
CA ASP A 305 26.80 -1.53 -2.97
C ASP A 305 26.99 -0.36 -1.99
N ILE A 306 26.33 -0.41 -0.84
CA ILE A 306 26.37 0.65 0.17
C ILE A 306 27.76 0.80 0.81
N ASN A 307 28.58 -0.25 0.82
CA ASN A 307 29.89 -0.29 1.45
C ASN A 307 31.01 0.20 0.53
N THR A 308 30.93 -0.05 -0.78
CA THR A 308 31.94 0.43 -1.74
C THR A 308 31.49 1.64 -2.55
N GLY A 309 30.19 1.88 -2.68
CA GLY A 309 29.60 2.87 -3.60
C GLY A 309 29.59 2.41 -5.06
N SER A 310 29.99 1.17 -5.35
CA SER A 310 30.04 0.64 -6.72
C SER A 310 28.64 0.40 -7.26
N LYS A 311 28.38 0.80 -8.51
CA LYS A 311 27.13 0.45 -9.22
C LYS A 311 27.18 -1.03 -9.60
N LEU A 312 26.23 -1.80 -9.07
CA LEU A 312 26.07 -3.24 -9.28
C LEU A 312 25.18 -3.56 -10.48
N GLN A 313 24.17 -2.73 -10.72
CA GLN A 313 23.21 -2.91 -11.82
C GLN A 313 22.59 -1.56 -12.22
N SER A 314 22.27 -1.43 -13.50
CA SER A 314 21.43 -0.34 -14.04
C SER A 314 20.22 -0.96 -14.71
N ILE A 315 19.03 -0.47 -14.39
CA ILE A 315 17.78 -0.91 -14.99
C ILE A 315 17.12 0.31 -15.60
N ASN A 316 17.09 0.39 -16.92
CA ASN A 316 16.53 1.54 -17.63
C ASN A 316 15.01 1.39 -17.78
N ILE A 317 14.31 2.52 -17.91
CA ILE A 317 12.91 2.53 -18.34
C ILE A 317 12.82 2.57 -19.87
N PRO A 318 11.79 1.94 -20.48
CA PRO A 318 11.68 1.80 -21.93
C PRO A 318 11.50 3.13 -22.67
N THR A 319 10.79 4.07 -22.07
CA THR A 319 10.59 5.43 -22.59
C THR A 319 10.66 6.44 -21.45
N THR A 320 11.22 7.61 -21.72
CA THR A 320 11.32 8.72 -20.77
C THR A 320 10.37 9.84 -21.17
N GLY A 321 9.78 10.53 -20.20
CA GLY A 321 8.85 11.66 -20.42
C GLY A 321 8.32 12.18 -19.10
N GLU A 322 7.61 13.32 -19.09
CA GLU A 322 7.17 14.00 -17.86
C GLU A 322 6.58 13.04 -16.82
N ASP A 323 5.69 12.13 -17.24
CA ASP A 323 5.07 11.12 -16.39
C ASP A 323 5.76 9.74 -16.43
N ASN A 324 6.76 9.54 -17.29
CA ASN A 324 7.51 8.28 -17.44
C ASN A 324 8.87 8.41 -16.73
N VAL A 325 8.83 8.33 -15.40
CA VAL A 325 10.00 8.44 -14.51
C VAL A 325 9.95 7.40 -13.40
N THR A 326 11.10 6.84 -13.04
CA THR A 326 11.21 6.02 -11.83
C THR A 326 11.21 6.91 -10.60
N ASN A 327 10.12 6.88 -9.85
CA ASN A 327 9.91 7.73 -8.68
C ASN A 327 10.28 7.04 -7.38
N ALA A 328 9.91 5.76 -7.21
CA ALA A 328 10.08 5.07 -5.95
C ALA A 328 10.41 3.58 -6.12
N VAL A 329 11.02 3.03 -5.09
CA VAL A 329 11.31 1.60 -4.96
C VAL A 329 10.99 1.14 -3.54
N SER A 330 10.47 -0.09 -3.41
CA SER A 330 10.27 -0.76 -2.13
C SER A 330 10.62 -2.25 -2.27
N VAL A 331 11.26 -2.82 -1.26
CA VAL A 331 11.69 -4.21 -1.21
C VAL A 331 10.96 -4.93 -0.09
N ASN A 332 10.41 -6.10 -0.39
CA ASN A 332 9.73 -6.95 0.59
C ASN A 332 9.79 -8.41 0.15
N GLU A 333 10.18 -9.30 1.07
CA GLU A 333 10.19 -10.77 0.89
C GLU A 333 10.77 -11.27 -0.43
N GLY A 334 11.94 -10.75 -0.80
CA GLY A 334 12.64 -11.19 -2.01
C GLY A 334 12.10 -10.57 -3.30
N TYR A 335 11.22 -9.58 -3.23
CA TYR A 335 10.74 -8.81 -4.37
C TYR A 335 11.09 -7.34 -4.24
N ALA A 336 11.39 -6.69 -5.37
CA ALA A 336 11.50 -5.24 -5.48
C ALA A 336 10.38 -4.72 -6.38
N PHE A 337 9.63 -3.74 -5.87
CA PHE A 337 8.54 -3.07 -6.56
C PHE A 337 8.99 -1.66 -6.93
N VAL A 338 8.89 -1.31 -8.21
CA VAL A 338 9.47 -0.08 -8.76
C VAL A 338 8.37 0.73 -9.45
N ALA A 339 8.08 1.90 -8.90
CA ALA A 339 7.03 2.80 -9.36
C ALA A 339 7.57 3.70 -10.48
N ASN A 340 7.11 3.46 -11.71
CA ASN A 340 7.62 4.09 -12.94
C ASN A 340 6.63 5.09 -13.56
N GLY A 341 5.85 5.77 -12.72
CA GLY A 341 4.87 6.75 -13.16
C GLY A 341 3.82 6.11 -14.06
N ALA A 342 3.58 6.70 -15.23
CA ALA A 342 2.60 6.21 -16.22
C ALA A 342 2.99 4.87 -16.88
N LEU A 343 4.21 4.36 -16.65
CA LEU A 343 4.61 3.01 -17.08
C LEU A 343 4.18 1.90 -16.11
N GLY A 344 3.49 2.24 -15.02
CA GLY A 344 2.97 1.28 -14.05
C GLY A 344 3.99 0.86 -12.98
N LEU A 345 3.79 -0.33 -12.42
CA LEU A 345 4.62 -0.88 -11.35
C LEU A 345 5.41 -2.08 -11.87
N ASN A 346 6.73 -1.96 -11.99
CA ASN A 346 7.58 -3.10 -12.31
C ASN A 346 7.84 -3.96 -11.08
N VAL A 347 7.84 -5.27 -11.28
CA VAL A 347 8.09 -6.27 -10.24
C VAL A 347 9.35 -7.03 -10.60
N TYR A 348 10.33 -7.03 -9.69
CA TYR A 348 11.58 -7.76 -9.82
C TYR A 348 11.71 -8.79 -8.71
N GLN A 349 12.25 -9.96 -9.03
CA GLN A 349 12.79 -10.87 -8.03
C GLN A 349 14.17 -10.36 -7.60
N THR A 350 14.41 -10.27 -6.29
CA THR A 350 15.73 -9.96 -5.73
C THR A 350 16.61 -11.22 -5.65
N GLY A 351 17.91 -11.02 -5.55
CA GLY A 351 18.92 -12.06 -5.64
C GLY A 351 20.30 -11.44 -5.78
N SER A 352 21.23 -12.07 -6.51
CA SER A 352 22.51 -11.45 -6.88
C SER A 352 22.32 -10.25 -7.81
N GLN A 353 21.34 -10.31 -8.70
CA GLN A 353 20.82 -9.22 -9.53
C GLN A 353 19.29 -9.17 -9.39
N LEU A 354 18.70 -8.03 -9.72
CA LEU A 354 17.26 -7.90 -9.86
C LEU A 354 16.83 -8.47 -11.21
N ASN A 355 15.90 -9.43 -11.20
CA ASN A 355 15.36 -10.07 -12.40
C ASN A 355 13.91 -9.62 -12.62
N LEU A 356 13.62 -9.01 -13.78
CA LEU A 356 12.27 -8.53 -14.09
C LEU A 356 11.31 -9.71 -14.22
N LEU A 357 10.24 -9.71 -13.42
CA LEU A 357 9.12 -10.62 -13.58
C LEU A 357 8.10 -10.05 -14.56
N GLY A 358 7.94 -8.73 -14.57
CA GLY A 358 7.14 -7.98 -15.53
C GLY A 358 6.56 -6.70 -14.92
N THR A 359 5.46 -6.23 -15.48
CA THR A 359 4.79 -4.99 -15.12
C THR A 359 3.36 -5.27 -14.68
N LEU A 360 2.96 -4.68 -13.57
CA LEU A 360 1.55 -4.53 -13.23
C LEU A 360 1.02 -3.25 -13.88
N ASP A 361 -0.01 -3.41 -14.69
CA ASP A 361 -0.78 -2.27 -15.18
C ASP A 361 -1.63 -1.71 -14.05
N ILE A 362 -1.26 -0.52 -13.58
CA ILE A 362 -1.92 0.19 -12.49
C ILE A 362 -2.60 1.41 -13.09
N SER A 363 -3.90 1.57 -12.82
CA SER A 363 -4.63 2.74 -13.29
C SER A 363 -4.04 4.04 -12.70
N GLY A 364 -3.71 4.97 -13.60
CA GLY A 364 -3.04 6.24 -13.25
C GLY A 364 -1.52 6.13 -13.19
N SER A 365 -0.86 7.14 -12.60
CA SER A 365 0.60 7.23 -12.56
C SER A 365 1.15 6.72 -11.23
N SER A 366 1.93 5.64 -11.25
CA SER A 366 2.57 5.05 -10.07
C SER A 366 3.71 5.94 -9.55
N ASN A 367 3.41 6.81 -8.59
CA ASN A 367 4.35 7.81 -8.09
C ASN A 367 5.07 7.42 -6.80
N TYR A 368 4.49 6.51 -6.01
CA TYR A 368 5.14 5.95 -4.83
C TYR A 368 4.66 4.53 -4.60
N VAL A 369 5.53 3.68 -4.05
CA VAL A 369 5.19 2.31 -3.66
C VAL A 369 5.76 2.01 -2.29
N LYS A 370 4.96 1.35 -1.45
CA LYS A 370 5.44 0.70 -0.22
C LYS A 370 4.91 -0.73 -0.17
N SER A 371 5.78 -1.71 -0.01
CA SER A 371 5.36 -3.07 0.34
C SER A 371 5.70 -3.37 1.79
N SER A 372 4.79 -4.02 2.49
CA SER A 372 4.96 -4.46 3.88
C SER A 372 4.04 -5.65 4.15
N GLY A 373 4.58 -6.69 4.78
CA GLY A 373 3.84 -7.92 5.05
C GLY A 373 3.25 -8.50 3.77
N ASN A 374 1.93 -8.67 3.73
CA ASN A 374 1.22 -9.25 2.58
C ASN A 374 0.73 -8.21 1.57
N TYR A 375 1.11 -6.94 1.68
CA TYR A 375 0.50 -5.87 0.89
C TYR A 375 1.52 -5.03 0.13
N ILE A 376 1.06 -4.47 -0.98
CA ILE A 376 1.73 -3.46 -1.79
C ILE A 376 0.76 -2.30 -1.91
N TYR A 377 1.22 -1.11 -1.54
CA TYR A 377 0.46 0.13 -1.56
C TYR A 377 1.05 1.03 -2.63
N VAL A 378 0.24 1.42 -3.62
CA VAL A 378 0.70 2.28 -4.73
C VAL A 378 -0.04 3.61 -4.66
N ALA A 379 0.70 4.70 -4.46
CA ALA A 379 0.15 6.04 -4.54
C ALA A 379 0.13 6.50 -5.99
N SER A 380 -1.07 6.68 -6.54
CA SER A 380 -1.32 6.97 -7.97
C SER A 380 -1.67 8.45 -8.22
N GLY A 381 -1.12 9.37 -7.41
CA GLY A 381 -1.43 10.80 -7.51
C GLY A 381 -2.94 11.09 -7.38
N LYS A 382 -3.54 11.70 -8.42
CA LYS A 382 -5.00 11.94 -8.48
C LYS A 382 -5.84 10.65 -8.57
N GLY A 383 -5.23 9.53 -8.95
CA GLY A 383 -5.87 8.21 -8.95
C GLY A 383 -5.97 7.57 -7.56
N GLY A 384 -5.55 8.27 -6.50
CA GLY A 384 -5.68 7.79 -5.13
C GLY A 384 -4.67 6.71 -4.76
N LEU A 385 -5.05 5.87 -3.81
CA LEU A 385 -4.25 4.72 -3.39
C LEU A 385 -4.77 3.45 -4.04
N LYS A 386 -3.87 2.57 -4.49
CA LYS A 386 -4.18 1.17 -4.82
C LYS A 386 -3.66 0.26 -3.72
N ILE A 387 -4.48 -0.69 -3.28
CA ILE A 387 -4.11 -1.69 -2.28
C ILE A 387 -4.10 -3.05 -2.95
N ILE A 388 -2.91 -3.64 -3.04
CA ILE A 388 -2.68 -4.93 -3.67
C ILE A 388 -2.23 -5.91 -2.61
N LYS A 389 -2.93 -7.03 -2.51
CA LYS A 389 -2.58 -8.15 -1.66
C LYS A 389 -1.74 -9.16 -2.44
N MET A 390 -0.65 -9.60 -1.82
CA MET A 390 0.13 -10.76 -2.22
C MET A 390 -0.50 -12.02 -1.63
N GLU A 391 -0.85 -12.96 -2.50
CA GLU A 391 -1.33 -14.28 -2.12
C GLU A 391 -0.15 -15.20 -1.87
N LYS A 392 0.22 -15.32 -0.59
CA LYS A 392 1.34 -16.15 -0.18
C LYS A 392 0.89 -17.60 0.03
N PRO A 393 1.71 -18.58 -0.36
CA PRO A 393 1.36 -19.98 -0.19
C PRO A 393 1.34 -20.32 1.29
N ASN A 394 0.32 -21.07 1.72
CA ASN A 394 0.34 -21.65 3.05
C ASN A 394 1.19 -22.93 3.02
N ASN A 395 2.34 -22.91 3.70
CA ASN A 395 3.32 -23.99 3.69
C ASN A 395 3.06 -25.09 4.74
N THR A 396 1.87 -25.15 5.33
CA THR A 396 1.54 -26.13 6.39
C THR A 396 1.13 -27.51 5.88
N PHE A 397 0.89 -27.68 4.58
CA PHE A 397 0.39 -28.95 4.02
C PHE A 397 1.53 -29.93 3.70
N ALA A 398 1.98 -30.70 4.70
CA ALA A 398 3.06 -31.68 4.56
C ALA A 398 2.80 -32.71 3.42
N SER A 399 1.54 -33.08 3.18
CA SER A 399 1.15 -33.98 2.08
C SER A 399 1.43 -33.43 0.69
N CYS A 400 1.74 -32.14 0.57
CA CYS A 400 2.00 -31.46 -0.70
C CYS A 400 3.48 -31.18 -0.96
N SER A 401 4.38 -31.55 -0.04
CA SER A 401 5.81 -31.20 -0.13
C SER A 401 6.52 -31.84 -1.33
N GLN A 402 5.92 -32.86 -1.95
CA GLN A 402 6.48 -33.59 -3.09
C GLN A 402 6.03 -33.02 -4.45
N TYR A 403 5.06 -32.09 -4.47
CA TYR A 403 4.54 -31.55 -5.72
C TYR A 403 5.44 -30.42 -6.25
N GLY A 404 5.66 -30.42 -7.57
CA GLY A 404 6.39 -29.36 -8.26
C GLY A 404 5.56 -28.09 -8.43
N THR A 405 6.22 -26.99 -8.78
CA THR A 405 5.54 -25.74 -9.14
C THR A 405 4.92 -25.84 -10.54
N TYR A 406 3.80 -25.14 -10.74
CA TYR A 406 3.20 -25.05 -12.07
C TYR A 406 3.97 -24.06 -12.95
N ASN A 407 4.44 -24.52 -14.10
CA ASN A 407 5.30 -23.76 -15.02
C ASN A 407 4.93 -23.95 -16.51
N GLN A 408 3.69 -24.36 -16.81
CA GLN A 408 3.26 -24.77 -18.16
C GLN A 408 2.56 -23.66 -18.97
N GLY A 409 2.69 -22.41 -18.53
CA GLY A 409 2.13 -21.23 -19.21
C GLY A 409 0.89 -20.66 -18.51
N LYS A 410 0.34 -19.58 -19.05
CA LYS A 410 -0.72 -18.79 -18.37
C LYS A 410 -2.11 -19.45 -18.32
N ASP A 411 -2.34 -20.53 -19.05
CA ASP A 411 -3.63 -21.22 -19.10
C ASP A 411 -3.43 -22.69 -18.69
N LEU A 412 -4.03 -23.10 -17.58
CA LEU A 412 -3.93 -24.47 -17.07
C LEU A 412 -5.08 -25.29 -17.65
N ILE A 413 -4.79 -26.20 -18.57
CA ILE A 413 -5.80 -27.10 -19.14
C ILE A 413 -5.42 -28.53 -18.79
N LEU A 414 -6.23 -29.19 -17.96
CA LEU A 414 -6.09 -30.60 -17.64
C LEU A 414 -6.96 -31.42 -18.59
N ASN A 415 -6.40 -32.45 -19.23
CA ASN A 415 -7.14 -33.30 -20.15
C ASN A 415 -8.11 -34.24 -19.42
N SER A 416 -9.00 -34.89 -20.17
CA SER A 416 -9.96 -35.83 -19.60
C SER A 416 -9.25 -36.99 -18.88
N ASN A 417 -9.69 -37.30 -17.66
CA ASN A 417 -9.12 -38.33 -16.77
C ASN A 417 -7.65 -38.12 -16.39
N GLU A 418 -7.06 -36.96 -16.68
CA GLU A 418 -5.70 -36.65 -16.28
C GLU A 418 -5.65 -36.26 -14.80
N ILE A 419 -4.60 -36.71 -14.09
CA ILE A 419 -4.38 -36.38 -12.68
C ILE A 419 -3.08 -35.60 -12.57
N LYS A 420 -3.15 -34.38 -12.04
CA LYS A 420 -1.97 -33.53 -11.81
C LYS A 420 -2.03 -32.86 -10.46
N SER A 421 -0.84 -32.67 -9.90
CA SER A 421 -0.65 -32.04 -8.60
C SER A 421 0.45 -31.00 -8.69
N TYR A 422 0.18 -29.82 -8.15
CA TYR A 422 1.11 -28.70 -8.09
C TYR A 422 1.17 -28.13 -6.67
N ALA A 423 2.29 -27.50 -6.33
CA ALA A 423 2.41 -26.75 -5.10
C ALA A 423 3.11 -25.38 -5.28
N GLY A 424 3.04 -24.57 -4.24
CA GLY A 424 3.66 -23.24 -4.18
C GLY A 424 2.74 -22.15 -4.70
N SER A 425 3.32 -21.15 -5.32
CA SER A 425 2.61 -19.99 -5.86
C SER A 425 2.32 -20.14 -7.35
N THR A 426 1.10 -19.84 -7.77
CA THR A 426 0.67 -19.93 -9.16
C THR A 426 -0.25 -18.76 -9.53
N ALA A 427 0.13 -17.99 -10.53
CA ALA A 427 -0.65 -16.91 -11.13
C ALA A 427 -0.92 -17.27 -12.60
N ILE A 428 -2.19 -17.41 -12.96
CA ILE A 428 -2.62 -17.83 -14.29
C ILE A 428 -3.85 -17.04 -14.75
N ASN A 429 -4.08 -17.02 -16.06
CA ASN A 429 -5.23 -16.39 -16.68
C ASN A 429 -6.48 -17.23 -16.56
N SER A 430 -6.38 -18.53 -16.80
CA SER A 430 -7.53 -19.43 -16.77
C SER A 430 -7.14 -20.84 -16.34
N ALA A 431 -8.12 -21.59 -15.84
CA ALA A 431 -7.96 -23.01 -15.55
C ALA A 431 -9.19 -23.80 -16.01
N ILE A 432 -8.96 -24.92 -16.69
CA ILE A 432 -9.99 -25.86 -17.15
C ILE A 432 -9.60 -27.26 -16.69
N VAL A 433 -10.47 -27.89 -15.91
CA VAL A 433 -10.36 -29.30 -15.52
C VAL A 433 -11.36 -30.08 -16.35
N ASN A 434 -10.89 -30.82 -17.37
CA ASN A 434 -11.76 -31.59 -18.25
C ASN A 434 -12.38 -32.81 -17.57
N SER A 435 -13.25 -33.52 -18.32
CA SER A 435 -14.09 -34.59 -17.80
C SER A 435 -13.30 -35.67 -17.06
N GLY A 436 -13.65 -35.94 -15.80
CA GLY A 436 -12.94 -36.91 -14.94
C GLY A 436 -11.51 -36.52 -14.55
N GLY A 437 -11.01 -35.35 -14.96
CA GLY A 437 -9.69 -34.87 -14.56
C GLY A 437 -9.64 -34.51 -13.07
N VAL A 438 -8.47 -34.67 -12.45
CA VAL A 438 -8.25 -34.34 -11.04
C VAL A 438 -7.05 -33.40 -10.92
N LEU A 439 -7.33 -32.15 -10.61
CA LEU A 439 -6.32 -31.15 -10.26
C LEU A 439 -6.18 -31.10 -8.73
N THR A 440 -4.95 -31.18 -8.22
CA THR A 440 -4.63 -30.81 -6.85
C THR A 440 -3.66 -29.64 -6.86
N HIS A 441 -3.99 -28.56 -6.14
CA HIS A 441 -3.08 -27.44 -5.98
C HIS A 441 -2.95 -27.10 -4.50
N CYS A 442 -1.72 -27.05 -4.01
CA CYS A 442 -1.41 -26.69 -2.64
C CYS A 442 -0.58 -25.40 -2.56
N GLY A 443 -1.02 -24.41 -1.81
CA GLY A 443 -0.32 -23.13 -1.68
C GLY A 443 -1.23 -21.99 -2.08
N SER A 444 -0.77 -21.11 -2.95
CA SER A 444 -1.56 -19.96 -3.41
C SER A 444 -1.75 -19.99 -4.92
N ILE A 445 -3.00 -19.89 -5.35
CA ILE A 445 -3.36 -19.81 -6.76
C ILE A 445 -4.24 -18.59 -7.04
N SER A 446 -3.85 -17.76 -8.00
CA SER A 446 -4.72 -16.70 -8.54
C SER A 446 -5.07 -16.98 -9.99
N ILE A 447 -6.36 -16.88 -10.32
CA ILE A 447 -6.90 -17.14 -11.65
C ILE A 447 -7.64 -15.89 -12.13
N GLN A 448 -7.09 -15.18 -13.12
CA GLN A 448 -7.62 -13.86 -13.50
C GLN A 448 -9.02 -13.93 -14.14
N ASN A 449 -9.25 -14.89 -15.02
CA ASN A 449 -10.45 -15.00 -15.82
C ASN A 449 -11.27 -16.23 -15.38
N GLY A 450 -11.51 -17.19 -16.28
CA GLY A 450 -12.36 -18.36 -16.00
C GLY A 450 -11.67 -19.49 -15.26
N LEU A 451 -12.36 -20.06 -14.26
CA LEU A 451 -12.07 -21.38 -13.68
C LEU A 451 -13.24 -22.31 -13.98
N ILE A 452 -13.02 -23.33 -14.81
CA ILE A 452 -14.07 -24.25 -15.26
C ILE A 452 -13.74 -25.68 -14.84
N LEU A 453 -14.62 -26.28 -14.03
CA LEU A 453 -14.61 -27.71 -13.76
C LEU A 453 -15.66 -28.35 -14.67
N ASN A 454 -15.24 -29.10 -15.68
CA ASN A 454 -16.13 -29.86 -16.57
C ASN A 454 -16.69 -31.11 -15.89
N SER A 455 -17.62 -31.80 -16.55
CA SER A 455 -18.39 -32.90 -15.97
C SER A 455 -17.52 -33.93 -15.24
N GLY A 456 -17.76 -34.19 -13.96
CA GLY A 456 -16.97 -35.13 -13.16
C GLY A 456 -15.52 -34.71 -12.86
N GLY A 457 -15.10 -33.52 -13.29
CA GLY A 457 -13.79 -32.95 -12.96
C GLY A 457 -13.70 -32.60 -11.46
N THR A 458 -12.52 -32.77 -10.88
CA THR A 458 -12.26 -32.48 -9.46
C THR A 458 -11.12 -31.48 -9.33
N PHE A 459 -11.32 -30.44 -8.51
CA PHE A 459 -10.25 -29.57 -8.06
C PHE A 459 -10.12 -29.65 -6.53
N ASN A 460 -9.01 -30.20 -6.07
CA ASN A 460 -8.59 -30.20 -4.67
C ASN A 460 -7.72 -28.97 -4.40
N MET A 461 -8.33 -27.91 -3.87
CA MET A 461 -7.65 -26.69 -3.49
C MET A 461 -7.26 -26.75 -2.02
N ARG A 462 -5.97 -26.60 -1.73
CA ARG A 462 -5.43 -26.51 -0.37
C ARG A 462 -4.63 -25.22 -0.22
N GLY A 463 -5.02 -24.32 0.67
CA GLY A 463 -4.39 -23.00 0.84
C GLY A 463 -5.29 -21.86 0.37
N SER A 464 -4.83 -20.98 -0.52
CA SER A 464 -5.62 -19.84 -1.00
C SER A 464 -5.90 -19.89 -2.50
N LEU A 465 -7.14 -19.56 -2.87
CA LEU A 465 -7.58 -19.34 -4.25
C LEU A 465 -8.23 -17.98 -4.37
N ALA A 466 -7.71 -17.13 -5.26
CA ALA A 466 -8.38 -15.92 -5.70
C ALA A 466 -8.78 -16.07 -7.19
N GLN A 467 -10.03 -15.79 -7.53
CA GLN A 467 -10.50 -15.90 -8.90
C GLN A 467 -11.29 -14.66 -9.34
N GLY A 468 -11.01 -14.21 -10.56
CA GLY A 468 -11.85 -13.27 -11.28
C GLY A 468 -11.56 -11.80 -11.02
N LYS A 469 -12.44 -10.96 -11.59
CA LYS A 469 -12.46 -9.51 -11.44
C LYS A 469 -13.82 -9.04 -10.94
N TYR A 470 -13.81 -7.99 -10.12
CA TYR A 470 -15.00 -7.44 -9.48
C TYR A 470 -15.95 -6.84 -10.53
N GLN A 471 -17.21 -7.30 -10.50
CA GLN A 471 -18.37 -6.70 -11.18
C GLN A 471 -18.12 -6.17 -12.60
N GLN A 472 -17.43 -6.94 -13.43
CA GLN A 472 -17.19 -6.60 -14.84
C GLN A 472 -18.49 -6.67 -15.65
N SER A 473 -18.58 -5.88 -16.73
CA SER A 473 -19.71 -5.93 -17.68
C SER A 473 -19.87 -7.32 -18.31
N ASN A 474 -18.75 -7.98 -18.60
CA ASN A 474 -18.66 -9.41 -18.90
C ASN A 474 -18.01 -10.11 -17.71
N PRO A 475 -18.80 -10.76 -16.84
CA PRO A 475 -18.28 -11.35 -15.61
C PRO A 475 -17.25 -12.44 -15.90
N THR A 476 -16.15 -12.43 -15.16
CA THR A 476 -15.30 -13.62 -15.01
C THR A 476 -16.05 -14.64 -14.16
N GLU A 477 -15.92 -15.93 -14.46
CA GLU A 477 -16.74 -16.96 -13.78
C GLU A 477 -15.91 -18.11 -13.22
N LEU A 478 -16.29 -18.57 -12.02
CA LEU A 478 -16.01 -19.91 -11.55
C LEU A 478 -17.22 -20.79 -11.88
N ILE A 479 -17.04 -21.77 -12.77
CA ILE A 479 -18.10 -22.67 -13.23
C ILE A 479 -17.82 -24.09 -12.76
N ILE A 480 -18.76 -24.67 -12.00
CA ILE A 480 -18.72 -26.08 -11.60
C ILE A 480 -19.84 -26.81 -12.34
N ASN A 481 -19.46 -27.68 -13.28
CA ASN A 481 -20.40 -28.45 -14.11
C ASN A 481 -20.90 -29.72 -13.42
N SER A 482 -21.68 -30.52 -14.16
CA SER A 482 -22.39 -31.67 -13.61
C SER A 482 -21.47 -32.68 -12.96
N ASN A 483 -21.77 -33.08 -11.72
CA ASN A 483 -20.98 -34.01 -10.92
C ASN A 483 -19.52 -33.59 -10.68
N ALA A 484 -19.14 -32.36 -11.05
CA ALA A 484 -17.82 -31.82 -10.76
C ALA A 484 -17.71 -31.41 -9.28
N ILE A 485 -16.49 -31.48 -8.74
CA ILE A 485 -16.23 -31.31 -7.32
C ILE A 485 -15.15 -30.26 -7.11
N LEU A 486 -15.47 -29.22 -6.34
CA LEU A 486 -14.48 -28.34 -5.74
C LEU A 486 -14.30 -28.72 -4.27
N GLN A 487 -13.14 -29.27 -3.92
CA GLN A 487 -12.76 -29.50 -2.53
C GLN A 487 -11.91 -28.32 -2.05
N ILE A 488 -12.27 -27.75 -0.90
CA ILE A 488 -11.65 -26.55 -0.33
C ILE A 488 -11.11 -26.90 1.05
N GLU A 489 -9.80 -26.75 1.21
CA GLU A 489 -9.10 -26.77 2.50
C GLU A 489 -8.33 -25.45 2.63
N GLY A 490 -9.00 -24.39 3.07
CA GLY A 490 -8.45 -23.05 3.18
C GLY A 490 -9.41 -21.96 2.69
N SER A 491 -8.89 -20.93 2.02
CA SER A 491 -9.66 -19.72 1.70
C SER A 491 -9.87 -19.54 0.20
N VAL A 492 -11.13 -19.37 -0.21
CA VAL A 492 -11.51 -19.03 -1.59
C VAL A 492 -12.08 -17.62 -1.64
N VAL A 493 -11.60 -16.81 -2.59
CA VAL A 493 -12.17 -15.50 -2.92
C VAL A 493 -12.54 -15.47 -4.39
N ILE A 494 -13.81 -15.19 -4.66
CA ILE A 494 -14.40 -15.09 -5.99
C ILE A 494 -14.81 -13.64 -6.20
N TRP A 495 -14.04 -12.91 -7.00
CA TRP A 495 -14.34 -11.53 -7.37
C TRP A 495 -15.43 -11.45 -8.46
N GLY A 496 -15.49 -12.48 -9.31
CA GLY A 496 -16.51 -12.65 -10.34
C GLY A 496 -17.74 -13.43 -9.88
N ASP A 497 -18.42 -14.04 -10.84
CA ASP A 497 -19.63 -14.84 -10.60
C ASP A 497 -19.31 -16.31 -10.31
N LEU A 498 -20.12 -16.94 -9.46
CA LEU A 498 -20.08 -18.37 -9.17
C LEU A 498 -21.30 -19.06 -9.80
N ARG A 499 -21.05 -20.01 -10.71
CA ARG A 499 -22.09 -20.82 -11.36
C ARG A 499 -21.98 -22.29 -10.98
N LEU A 500 -22.99 -22.79 -10.29
CA LEU A 500 -23.11 -24.20 -9.90
C LEU A 500 -24.20 -24.86 -10.75
N ASN A 501 -23.77 -25.66 -11.74
CA ASN A 501 -24.68 -26.38 -12.62
C ASN A 501 -25.22 -27.67 -11.96
N SER A 502 -26.12 -28.37 -12.66
CA SER A 502 -26.88 -29.47 -12.06
C SER A 502 -25.98 -30.60 -11.54
N GLY A 503 -26.09 -30.90 -10.25
CA GLY A 503 -25.26 -31.91 -9.57
C GLY A 503 -23.85 -31.44 -9.19
N ALA A 504 -23.52 -30.15 -9.30
CA ALA A 504 -22.24 -29.60 -8.85
C ALA A 504 -22.04 -29.76 -7.32
N LYS A 505 -20.79 -29.96 -6.90
CA LYS A 505 -20.45 -30.21 -5.49
C LYS A 505 -19.35 -29.27 -5.02
N ILE A 506 -19.56 -28.68 -3.84
CA ILE A 506 -18.51 -27.99 -3.08
C ILE A 506 -18.38 -28.69 -1.73
N ASN A 507 -17.17 -29.11 -1.40
CA ASN A 507 -16.87 -29.73 -0.11
C ASN A 507 -15.84 -28.90 0.65
N PHE A 508 -16.21 -28.41 1.83
CA PHE A 508 -15.32 -27.66 2.71
C PHE A 508 -14.68 -28.58 3.76
N ILE A 509 -13.38 -28.42 3.95
CA ILE A 509 -12.54 -29.18 4.88
C ILE A 509 -11.99 -28.18 5.90
N GLU A 510 -12.17 -28.45 7.20
CA GLU A 510 -11.56 -27.78 8.36
C GLU A 510 -11.23 -26.27 8.23
N ASN A 511 -11.97 -25.41 8.94
CA ASN A 511 -11.71 -23.96 9.01
C ASN A 511 -11.66 -23.25 7.66
N SER A 512 -12.32 -23.80 6.63
CA SER A 512 -12.35 -23.19 5.31
C SER A 512 -13.25 -21.96 5.26
N SER A 513 -12.92 -21.03 4.36
CA SER A 513 -13.70 -19.82 4.12
C SER A 513 -13.98 -19.59 2.64
N ILE A 514 -15.09 -18.92 2.34
CA ILE A 514 -15.40 -18.43 1.02
C ILE A 514 -15.92 -16.99 1.06
N THR A 515 -15.43 -16.18 0.13
CA THR A 515 -15.85 -14.80 -0.11
C THR A 515 -16.29 -14.67 -1.56
N ILE A 516 -17.50 -14.16 -1.81
CA ILE A 516 -18.05 -14.03 -3.17
C ILE A 516 -18.55 -12.61 -3.40
N TYR A 517 -17.91 -11.87 -4.30
CA TYR A 517 -18.30 -10.50 -4.65
C TYR A 517 -19.28 -10.42 -5.82
N GLY A 518 -19.26 -11.37 -6.75
CA GLY A 518 -20.25 -11.46 -7.82
C GLY A 518 -21.54 -12.17 -7.42
N LYS A 519 -22.29 -12.63 -8.43
CA LYS A 519 -23.56 -13.34 -8.28
C LYS A 519 -23.31 -14.83 -8.09
N VAL A 520 -24.21 -15.49 -7.36
CA VAL A 520 -24.22 -16.95 -7.20
C VAL A 520 -25.46 -17.51 -7.90
N THR A 521 -25.26 -18.44 -8.83
CA THR A 521 -26.33 -19.20 -9.48
C THR A 521 -26.24 -20.66 -9.08
N LYS A 522 -27.31 -21.22 -8.49
CA LYS A 522 -27.39 -22.62 -8.06
C LYS A 522 -28.49 -23.35 -8.85
N ASN A 523 -28.12 -24.35 -9.64
CA ASN A 523 -29.06 -25.20 -10.37
C ASN A 523 -29.47 -26.43 -9.54
N SER A 524 -30.29 -27.32 -10.11
CA SER A 524 -30.85 -28.48 -9.40
C SER A 524 -29.79 -29.48 -8.92
N GLY A 525 -29.96 -30.01 -7.70
CA GLY A 525 -29.10 -31.07 -7.17
C GLY A 525 -27.69 -30.64 -6.75
N VAL A 526 -27.43 -29.33 -6.61
CA VAL A 526 -26.18 -28.81 -6.04
C VAL A 526 -26.03 -29.27 -4.60
N THR A 527 -24.84 -29.76 -4.24
CA THR A 527 -24.50 -30.19 -2.88
C THR A 527 -23.36 -29.36 -2.31
N ILE A 528 -23.58 -28.74 -1.15
CA ILE A 528 -22.55 -27.99 -0.42
C ILE A 528 -22.42 -28.62 0.96
N THR A 529 -21.23 -29.12 1.30
CA THR A 529 -20.98 -29.88 2.54
C THR A 529 -19.78 -29.34 3.31
N GLY A 530 -19.70 -29.67 4.60
CA GLY A 530 -18.62 -29.27 5.49
C GLY A 530 -18.91 -27.99 6.27
N SER A 531 -18.04 -27.69 7.24
CA SER A 531 -18.10 -26.46 8.03
C SER A 531 -17.26 -25.37 7.36
N TYR A 532 -17.84 -24.18 7.18
CA TYR A 532 -17.16 -23.06 6.52
C TYR A 532 -17.71 -21.69 6.95
N THR A 533 -16.89 -20.66 6.75
CA THR A 533 -17.29 -19.26 6.88
C THR A 533 -17.62 -18.69 5.50
N ASP A 534 -18.86 -18.22 5.32
CA ASP A 534 -19.29 -17.45 4.14
C ASP A 534 -19.28 -15.96 4.50
N THR A 535 -18.25 -15.23 4.07
CA THR A 535 -18.00 -13.87 4.57
C THR A 535 -19.00 -12.84 4.00
N GLU A 536 -19.61 -13.14 2.85
CA GLU A 536 -20.57 -12.25 2.17
C GLU A 536 -21.99 -12.82 2.16
N ASN A 537 -22.21 -13.97 2.81
CA ASN A 537 -23.51 -14.66 2.94
C ASN A 537 -24.21 -14.91 1.59
N LYS A 538 -23.45 -15.29 0.54
CA LYS A 538 -24.00 -15.53 -0.80
C LYS A 538 -24.11 -17.01 -1.19
N LEU A 539 -23.36 -17.87 -0.50
CA LEU A 539 -23.35 -19.30 -0.78
C LEU A 539 -24.36 -20.08 0.07
N LYS A 540 -24.80 -19.52 1.20
CA LYS A 540 -25.86 -20.11 2.01
C LYS A 540 -27.22 -20.13 1.30
#